data_AF-A0A7S0IRA1-F1
#
_entry.id   AF-A0A7S0IRA1-F1
#
_cell.length_a   1.000
_cell.length_b   1.000
_cell.length_c   1.000
_cell.angle_alpha   90.00
_cell.angle_beta   90.00
_cell.angle_gamma   90.00
#
_symmetry.space_group_name_H-M   'P 1'
#
loop_
_entity.id
_entity.type
_entity.pdbx_description
1 polymer ?
#
loop_
_entity_poly.entity_id
_entity_poly.type
_entity_poly.pdbx_seq_one_letter_code
_entity_poly.pdbx_strand_id
1 'polypeptide(L)'
;LSPYVFCSVLCQFGTHLVVLVQACRWGIAHDLGAPPEADGDFEPSVVNTVVWLVSTAMLITTFAVNYKGKPYMEALASNKGLLYSIGASALLIAALTLGALTELAEYLGLVPLPSPELRSDLLALMAADFCVSYAAEKLLSKLFRY
;
A
#
# COMPACT_ATOMS: atom_id res chain seq x y z
N LEU A 1 -0.93 -4.44 26.16
CA LEU A 1 -0.12 -4.52 24.93
C LEU A 1 1.36 -4.43 25.32
N SER A 2 2.25 -5.20 24.69
CA SER A 2 3.70 -4.98 24.83
C SER A 2 4.05 -3.56 24.34
N PRO A 3 4.92 -2.79 25.03
CA PRO A 3 5.37 -1.48 24.57
C PRO A 3 5.92 -1.51 23.14
N TYR A 4 6.64 -2.59 22.80
CA TYR A 4 7.15 -2.83 21.46
C TYR A 4 6.03 -2.92 20.41
N VAL A 5 5.01 -3.75 20.65
CA VAL A 5 3.88 -3.94 19.71
C VAL A 5 3.10 -2.64 19.56
N PHE A 6 2.87 -1.92 20.67
CA PHE A 6 2.17 -0.65 20.63
C PHE A 6 2.92 0.41 19.80
N CYS A 7 4.22 0.58 20.04
CA CYS A 7 5.04 1.51 19.28
C CYS A 7 5.13 1.11 17.80
N SER A 8 5.28 -0.18 17.48
CA SER A 8 5.36 -0.65 16.09
C SER A 8 4.07 -0.36 15.33
N VAL A 9 2.91 -0.69 15.93
CA VAL A 9 1.60 -0.41 15.33
C VAL A 9 1.38 1.10 15.14
N LEU A 10 1.74 1.93 16.12
CA LEU A 10 1.61 3.38 16.00
C LEU A 10 2.51 3.97 14.91
N CYS A 11 3.76 3.52 14.80
CA CYS A 11 4.68 3.99 13.77
C CYS A 11 4.22 3.59 12.36
N GLN A 12 3.75 2.34 12.18
CA GLN A 12 3.19 1.88 10.91
C GLN A 12 1.91 2.67 10.57
N PHE A 13 0.98 2.84 11.53
CA PHE A 13 -0.22 3.65 11.34
C PHE A 13 0.10 5.08 10.90
N GLY A 14 1.05 5.75 11.57
CA GLY A 14 1.45 7.11 11.20
C GLY A 14 2.04 7.18 9.79
N THR A 15 2.86 6.19 9.41
CA THR A 15 3.45 6.08 8.06
C THR A 15 2.36 5.92 7.00
N HIS A 16 1.48 4.93 7.19
CA HIS A 16 0.35 4.66 6.30
C HIS A 16 -0.60 5.86 6.18
N LEU A 17 -0.87 6.56 7.28
CA LEU A 17 -1.73 7.74 7.26
C LEU A 17 -1.13 8.88 6.43
N VAL A 18 0.17 9.16 6.58
CA VAL A 18 0.86 10.18 5.77
C VAL A 18 0.82 9.81 4.29
N VAL A 19 1.10 8.55 3.97
CA VAL A 19 1.06 8.00 2.62
C VAL A 19 -0.34 8.13 2.02
N LEU A 20 -1.38 7.73 2.76
CA LEU A 20 -2.77 7.83 2.31
C LEU A 20 -3.19 9.27 2.08
N VAL A 21 -2.87 10.19 3.00
CA VAL A 21 -3.18 11.62 2.84
C VAL A 21 -2.48 12.19 1.61
N GLN A 22 -1.23 11.84 1.37
CA GLN A 22 -0.50 12.31 0.19
C GLN A 22 -1.09 11.74 -1.11
N ALA A 23 -1.45 10.46 -1.12
CA ALA A 23 -2.12 9.82 -2.24
C ALA A 23 -3.46 10.49 -2.55
N CYS A 24 -4.30 10.73 -1.54
CA CYS A 24 -5.56 11.46 -1.69
C CYS A 24 -5.34 12.85 -2.28
N ARG A 25 -4.34 13.59 -1.80
CA ARG A 25 -4.02 14.94 -2.32
C ARG A 25 -3.63 14.90 -3.80
N TRP A 26 -2.81 13.92 -4.21
CA TRP A 26 -2.44 13.77 -5.62
C TRP A 26 -3.62 13.32 -6.48
N GLY A 27 -4.45 12.40 -5.98
CA GLY A 27 -5.67 11.97 -6.65
C GLY A 27 -6.59 13.16 -6.91
N ILE A 28 -6.90 13.96 -5.87
CA ILE A 28 -7.79 15.12 -5.96
C ILE A 28 -7.23 16.17 -6.93
N ALA A 29 -5.92 16.41 -6.91
CA ALA A 29 -5.28 17.36 -7.81
C ALA A 29 -5.36 16.96 -9.29
N HIS A 30 -5.57 15.67 -9.58
CA HIS A 30 -5.69 15.13 -10.93
C HIS A 30 -7.11 14.68 -11.27
N ASP A 31 -8.07 14.85 -10.35
CA ASP A 31 -9.46 14.53 -10.60
C ASP A 31 -10.15 15.75 -11.21
N LEU A 32 -10.52 15.63 -12.48
CA LEU A 32 -11.22 16.68 -13.23
C LEU A 32 -12.75 16.54 -13.12
N GLY A 33 -13.22 15.52 -12.39
CA GLY A 33 -14.64 15.23 -12.18
C GLY A 33 -15.31 16.16 -11.18
N ALA A 34 -16.64 16.03 -11.07
CA ALA A 34 -17.38 16.67 -10.00
C ALA A 34 -16.97 16.08 -8.63
N PRO A 35 -17.01 16.87 -7.55
CA PRO A 35 -16.83 16.32 -6.21
C PRO A 35 -17.84 15.19 -5.96
N PRO A 36 -17.43 14.09 -5.30
CA PRO A 36 -18.35 13.00 -5.02
C PRO A 36 -19.50 13.48 -4.12
N GLU A 37 -20.72 13.08 -4.47
CA GLU A 37 -21.89 13.27 -3.60
C GLU A 37 -21.83 12.28 -2.43
N ALA A 38 -22.17 12.73 -1.22
CA ALA A 38 -22.03 11.91 -0.01
C ALA A 38 -22.96 10.68 -0.01
N ASP A 39 -24.14 10.80 -0.63
CA ASP A 39 -25.17 9.74 -0.73
C ASP A 39 -25.40 9.28 -2.18
N GLY A 40 -24.43 9.55 -3.08
CA GLY A 40 -24.50 9.18 -4.49
C GLY A 40 -24.12 7.72 -4.76
N ASP A 41 -24.45 7.22 -5.95
CA ASP A 41 -23.97 5.94 -6.43
C ASP A 41 -22.45 5.96 -6.68
N PHE A 42 -21.81 4.78 -6.66
CA PHE A 42 -20.39 4.67 -6.95
C PHE A 42 -20.06 5.09 -8.38
N GLU A 43 -19.22 6.10 -8.53
CA GLU A 43 -18.64 6.52 -9.81
C GLU A 43 -17.12 6.30 -9.81
N PRO A 44 -16.57 5.57 -10.81
CA PRO A 44 -15.14 5.42 -10.97
C PRO A 44 -14.44 6.77 -11.14
N SER A 45 -13.41 7.04 -10.33
CA SER A 45 -12.65 8.28 -10.38
C SER A 45 -11.14 8.07 -10.21
N VAL A 46 -10.37 9.11 -10.51
CA VAL A 46 -8.91 9.12 -10.30
C VAL A 46 -8.61 8.95 -8.82
N VAL A 47 -9.32 9.67 -7.94
CA VAL A 47 -9.15 9.55 -6.48
C VAL A 47 -9.41 8.12 -6.02
N ASN A 48 -10.50 7.50 -6.47
CA ASN A 48 -10.83 6.14 -6.07
C ASN A 48 -9.74 5.15 -6.49
N THR A 49 -9.23 5.29 -7.72
CA THR A 49 -8.14 4.46 -8.23
C THR A 49 -6.87 4.60 -7.41
N VAL A 50 -6.46 5.84 -7.12
CA VAL A 50 -5.27 6.15 -6.34
C VAL A 50 -5.38 5.58 -4.93
N VAL A 51 -6.51 5.81 -4.25
CA VAL A 51 -6.76 5.32 -2.88
C VAL A 51 -6.79 3.79 -2.86
N TRP A 52 -7.41 3.15 -3.85
CA TRP A 52 -7.48 1.70 -3.94
C TRP A 52 -6.08 1.06 -4.13
N LEU A 53 -5.27 1.60 -5.05
CA LEU A 53 -3.91 1.12 -5.29
C LEU A 53 -3.05 1.23 -4.03
N VAL A 54 -3.03 2.43 -3.42
CA VAL A 54 -2.20 2.70 -2.24
C VAL A 54 -2.68 1.91 -1.02
N SER A 55 -3.98 1.80 -0.79
CA SER A 55 -4.54 1.02 0.33
C SER A 55 -4.26 -0.47 0.19
N THR A 56 -4.33 -1.00 -1.04
CA THR A 56 -3.98 -2.40 -1.29
C THR A 56 -2.49 -2.64 -1.09
N ALA A 57 -1.62 -1.71 -1.52
CA ALA A 57 -0.19 -1.79 -1.24
C ALA A 57 0.11 -1.74 0.27
N MET A 58 -0.56 -0.88 1.04
CA MET A 58 -0.41 -0.83 2.50
C MET A 58 -0.83 -2.15 3.17
N LEU A 59 -1.85 -2.84 2.66
CA LEU A 59 -2.23 -4.18 3.13
C LEU A 59 -1.09 -5.18 2.91
N ILE A 60 -0.49 -5.18 1.72
CA ILE A 60 0.66 -6.04 1.39
C ILE A 60 1.84 -5.70 2.31
N THR A 61 2.16 -4.42 2.51
CA THR A 61 3.18 -3.95 3.44
C THR A 61 2.92 -4.47 4.85
N THR A 62 1.69 -4.35 5.35
CA THR A 62 1.30 -4.79 6.69
C THR A 62 1.56 -6.29 6.87
N PHE A 63 1.15 -7.12 5.91
CA PHE A 63 1.42 -8.56 5.96
C PHE A 63 2.90 -8.89 5.92
N ALA A 64 3.65 -8.23 5.03
CA ALA A 64 5.07 -8.50 4.84
C ALA A 64 5.92 -8.06 6.05
N VAL A 65 5.66 -6.88 6.60
CA VAL A 65 6.44 -6.28 7.70
C VAL A 65 6.16 -6.99 9.02
N ASN A 66 4.90 -7.37 9.29
CA ASN A 66 4.53 -8.01 10.55
C ASN A 66 4.82 -9.53 10.57
N TYR A 67 5.31 -10.11 9.47
CA TYR A 67 5.75 -11.49 9.45
C TYR A 67 7.07 -11.67 10.24
N LYS A 68 6.97 -12.18 11.46
CA LYS A 68 8.11 -12.31 12.39
C LYS A 68 9.11 -13.41 12.05
N GLY A 69 8.65 -14.53 11.49
CA GLY A 69 9.48 -15.70 11.27
C GLY A 69 9.93 -16.38 12.57
N LYS A 70 11.17 -16.89 12.62
CA LYS A 70 11.68 -17.72 13.73
C LYS A 70 11.72 -16.95 15.06
N PRO A 71 11.53 -17.63 16.22
CA PRO A 71 11.38 -19.08 16.40
C PRO A 71 9.94 -19.61 16.20
N TYR A 72 8.94 -18.75 16.11
CA TYR A 72 7.53 -19.14 16.12
C TYR A 72 7.00 -19.53 14.73
N MET A 73 7.55 -18.95 13.68
CA MET A 73 7.24 -19.27 12.29
C MET A 73 8.52 -19.59 11.51
N GLU A 74 8.39 -20.18 10.33
CA GLU A 74 9.51 -20.33 9.41
C GLU A 74 9.98 -18.97 8.90
N ALA A 75 11.21 -18.88 8.37
CA ALA A 75 11.62 -17.64 7.71
C ALA A 75 10.73 -17.40 6.48
N LEU A 76 10.45 -16.13 6.15
CA LEU A 76 9.60 -15.79 4.99
C LEU A 76 10.13 -16.42 3.69
N ALA A 77 11.47 -16.49 3.54
CA ALA A 77 12.13 -17.15 2.41
C ALA A 77 11.90 -18.67 2.35
N SER A 78 11.57 -19.30 3.48
CA SER A 78 11.22 -20.72 3.55
C SER A 78 9.73 -20.95 3.26
N ASN A 79 8.86 -20.00 3.61
CA ASN A 79 7.45 -20.02 3.25
C ASN A 79 7.23 -19.60 1.79
N LYS A 80 7.51 -20.50 0.85
CA LYS A 80 7.41 -20.19 -0.60
C LYS A 80 6.01 -19.74 -1.01
N GLY A 81 4.96 -20.30 -0.41
CA GLY A 81 3.58 -19.92 -0.70
C GLY A 81 3.33 -18.45 -0.37
N LEU A 82 3.61 -18.04 0.87
CA LEU A 82 3.45 -16.65 1.30
C LEU A 82 4.38 -15.69 0.56
N LEU A 83 5.64 -16.09 0.32
CA LEU A 83 6.59 -15.29 -0.43
C LEU A 83 6.08 -15.01 -1.85
N TYR A 84 5.58 -16.03 -2.55
CA TYR A 84 5.03 -15.87 -3.90
C TYR A 84 3.72 -15.09 -3.88
N SER A 85 2.86 -15.26 -2.87
CA SER A 85 1.63 -14.46 -2.74
C SER A 85 1.95 -12.97 -2.56
N ILE A 86 2.84 -12.62 -1.63
CA ILE A 86 3.26 -11.21 -1.42
C ILE A 86 3.89 -10.64 -2.68
N GLY A 87 4.82 -11.39 -3.31
CA GLY A 87 5.49 -10.96 -4.53
C GLY A 87 4.54 -10.78 -5.71
N ALA A 88 3.63 -11.73 -5.93
CA ALA A 88 2.63 -11.65 -6.99
C ALA A 88 1.66 -10.49 -6.76
N SER A 89 1.21 -10.26 -5.52
CA SER A 89 0.36 -9.11 -5.18
C SER A 89 1.09 -7.78 -5.42
N ALA A 90 2.36 -7.66 -5.01
CA ALA A 90 3.14 -6.45 -5.26
C ALA A 90 3.34 -6.18 -6.77
N LEU A 91 3.65 -7.22 -7.54
CA LEU A 91 3.76 -7.12 -9.01
C LEU A 91 2.43 -6.74 -9.66
N LEU A 92 1.32 -7.29 -9.19
CA LEU A 92 -0.01 -6.97 -9.68
C LEU A 92 -0.34 -5.49 -9.47
N ILE A 93 -0.10 -4.96 -8.26
CA ILE A 93 -0.31 -3.55 -7.95
C ILE A 93 0.60 -2.66 -8.81
N ALA A 94 1.86 -3.04 -9.00
CA ALA A 94 2.76 -2.30 -9.88
C ALA A 94 2.27 -2.31 -11.34
N ALA A 95 1.83 -3.46 -11.86
CA ALA A 95 1.30 -3.60 -13.22
C ALA A 95 0.01 -2.78 -13.44
N LEU A 96 -0.91 -2.80 -12.46
CA LEU A 96 -2.12 -1.97 -12.47
C LEU A 96 -1.77 -0.48 -12.45
N THR A 97 -0.83 -0.07 -11.59
CA THR A 97 -0.38 1.33 -11.50
C THR A 97 0.26 1.81 -12.81
N LEU A 98 1.02 0.94 -13.49
CA LEU A 98 1.61 1.25 -14.80
C LEU A 98 0.60 1.25 -15.95
N GLY A 99 -0.63 0.76 -15.73
CA GLY A 99 -1.67 0.63 -16.74
C GLY A 99 -1.47 -0.56 -17.68
N ALA A 100 -0.74 -1.59 -17.26
CA ALA A 100 -0.43 -2.76 -18.08
C ALA A 100 -1.58 -3.78 -18.17
N LEU A 101 -2.56 -3.71 -17.27
CA LEU A 101 -3.66 -4.67 -17.15
C LEU A 101 -5.02 -3.96 -17.26
N THR A 102 -5.34 -3.46 -18.45
CA THR A 102 -6.53 -2.61 -18.69
C THR A 102 -7.85 -3.33 -18.43
N GLU A 103 -8.00 -4.58 -18.89
CA GLU A 103 -9.23 -5.37 -18.68
C GLU A 103 -9.49 -5.62 -17.19
N LEU A 104 -8.42 -5.92 -16.43
CA LEU A 104 -8.53 -6.10 -14.98
C LEU A 104 -8.81 -4.78 -14.28
N ALA A 105 -8.19 -3.68 -14.71
CA ALA A 105 -8.45 -2.36 -14.17
C ALA A 105 -9.92 -1.96 -14.35
N GLU A 106 -10.48 -2.17 -15.54
CA GLU A 106 -11.90 -1.92 -15.84
C GLU A 106 -12.83 -2.77 -14.96
N TYR A 107 -12.55 -4.08 -14.83
CA TYR A 107 -13.31 -4.97 -13.95
C TYR A 107 -13.31 -4.50 -12.48
N LEU A 108 -12.22 -3.91 -12.01
CA LEU A 108 -12.06 -3.38 -10.67
C LEU A 108 -12.61 -1.94 -10.50
N GLY A 109 -13.14 -1.32 -11.55
CA GLY A 109 -13.60 0.06 -11.52
C GLY A 109 -12.47 1.09 -11.36
N LEU A 110 -11.27 0.75 -11.86
CA LEU A 110 -10.09 1.61 -11.81
C LEU A 110 -10.00 2.43 -13.10
N VAL A 111 -10.01 3.75 -12.95
CA VAL A 111 -9.85 4.70 -14.04
C VAL A 111 -8.35 4.82 -14.40
N PRO A 112 -7.98 4.90 -15.69
CA PRO A 112 -6.60 5.11 -16.10
C PRO A 112 -6.00 6.36 -15.46
N LEU A 113 -4.81 6.22 -14.87
CA LEU A 113 -4.09 7.35 -14.29
C LEU A 113 -3.66 8.33 -15.41
N PRO A 114 -3.96 9.65 -15.26
CA PRO A 114 -3.90 10.62 -16.35
C PRO A 114 -2.49 11.00 -16.79
N SER A 115 -1.48 10.85 -15.93
CA SER A 115 -0.10 11.23 -16.24
C SER A 115 0.90 10.11 -15.88
N PRO A 116 1.96 9.90 -16.68
CA PRO A 116 3.06 8.99 -16.32
C PRO A 116 3.74 9.37 -15.01
N GLU A 117 3.84 10.67 -14.72
CA GLU A 117 4.44 11.21 -13.50
C GLU A 117 3.68 10.73 -12.26
N LEU A 118 2.34 10.77 -12.29
CA LEU A 118 1.51 10.26 -11.19
C LEU A 118 1.74 8.76 -10.97
N ARG A 119 1.93 7.98 -12.05
CA ARG A 119 2.22 6.54 -11.92
C ARG A 119 3.56 6.31 -11.21
N SER A 120 4.60 7.03 -11.62
CA SER A 120 5.92 6.93 -10.98
C SER A 120 5.90 7.41 -9.53
N ASP A 121 5.18 8.50 -9.24
CA ASP A 121 5.06 9.06 -7.89
C ASP A 121 4.33 8.10 -6.95
N LEU A 122 3.25 7.45 -7.41
CA LEU A 122 2.53 6.46 -6.63
C LEU A 122 3.38 5.21 -6.36
N LEU A 123 4.11 4.70 -7.36
CA LEU A 123 5.03 3.59 -7.17
C LEU A 123 6.12 3.93 -6.15
N ALA A 124 6.70 5.13 -6.25
CA ALA A 124 7.69 5.62 -5.30
C ALA A 124 7.10 5.77 -3.89
N LEU A 125 5.87 6.29 -3.78
CA LEU A 125 5.18 6.46 -2.50
C LEU A 125 4.87 5.12 -1.83
N MET A 126 4.40 4.13 -2.58
CA MET A 126 4.16 2.77 -2.07
C MET A 126 5.46 2.06 -1.67
N ALA A 127 6.54 2.25 -2.44
CA ALA A 127 7.85 1.72 -2.08
C ALA A 127 8.42 2.40 -0.82
N ALA A 128 8.19 3.70 -0.66
CA ALA A 128 8.58 4.45 0.53
C ALA A 128 7.79 3.99 1.77
N ASP A 129 6.48 3.76 1.64
CA ASP A 129 5.63 3.19 2.68
C ASP A 129 6.20 1.87 3.23
N PHE A 130 6.51 0.95 2.32
CA PHE A 130 7.11 -0.34 2.67
C PHE A 130 8.46 -0.16 3.35
N CYS A 131 9.37 0.63 2.78
CA CYS A 131 10.72 0.83 3.30
C CYS A 131 10.71 1.45 4.70
N VAL A 132 9.91 2.50 4.91
CA VAL A 132 9.80 3.20 6.19
C VAL A 132 9.16 2.29 7.24
N SER A 133 8.08 1.59 6.91
CA SER A 133 7.41 0.64 7.81
C SER A 133 8.34 -0.49 8.22
N TYR A 134 9.07 -1.07 7.26
CA TYR A 134 10.04 -2.13 7.51
C TYR A 134 11.20 -1.64 8.38
N ALA A 135 11.76 -0.46 8.09
CA ALA A 135 12.85 0.11 8.87
C ALA A 135 12.42 0.42 10.31
N ALA A 136 11.24 1.05 10.49
CA ALA A 136 10.68 1.34 11.80
C ALA A 136 10.49 0.06 12.63
N GLU A 137 9.91 -0.98 12.02
CA GLU A 137 9.73 -2.28 12.64
C GLU A 137 11.07 -2.92 13.07
N LYS A 138 12.08 -2.93 12.19
CA LYS A 138 13.41 -3.48 12.53
C LYS A 138 14.12 -2.68 13.63
N LEU A 139 14.02 -1.36 13.60
CA LEU A 139 14.60 -0.49 14.61
C LEU A 139 13.94 -0.72 15.97
N LEU A 140 12.61 -0.80 16.02
CA LEU A 140 11.86 -1.06 17.25
C LEU A 140 12.12 -2.47 17.78
N SER A 141 12.14 -3.50 16.92
CA SER A 141 12.49 -4.87 17.31
C SER A 141 13.88 -4.89 17.97
N LYS A 142 14.87 -4.21 17.38
CA LYS A 142 16.22 -4.10 17.94
C LYS A 142 16.26 -3.33 19.26
N LEU A 143 15.57 -2.20 19.35
CA LEU A 143 15.53 -1.34 20.54
C LEU A 143 14.91 -2.07 21.74
N PHE A 144 13.82 -2.79 21.51
CA PHE A 144 13.10 -3.53 22.54
C PHE A 144 13.60 -4.98 22.73
N ARG A 145 14.65 -5.40 22.00
CA ARG A 145 15.23 -6.75 22.00
C ARG A 145 14.20 -7.85 21.72
N TYR A 146 13.29 -7.57 20.78
CA TYR A 146 12.23 -8.46 20.31
C TYR A 146 12.60 -9.11 18.98
#